data_AF-A0A7V8W6E6-F1
#
_entry.id   AF-A0A7V8W6E6-F1
#
_cell.length_a   1.000
_cell.length_b   1.000
_cell.length_c   1.000
_cell.angle_alpha   90.00
_cell.angle_beta   90.00
_cell.angle_gamma   90.00
#
_symmetry.space_group_name_H-M   'P 1'
#
loop_
_entity.id
_entity.type
_entity.pdbx_description
1 polymer ?
#
loop_
_entity_poly.entity_id
_entity_poly.type
_entity_poly.pdbx_seq_one_letter_code
_entity_poly.pdbx_strand_id
1 'polypeptide(L)'
;MHVHASGDIQRFTWRTQHGFLGNPADVRNQEFTVFARVQGIHDPKRAALSLKIRGGIHTESAADKASCIMLTFQRSSTGAVTRFGQELDHPLYDYIRLEPQFPAELVEGRWYGFKLVSYDTATPKHVMNRLYLDTDPFDHAGRPKNNWRLFSEYEDAETRSTGRYSEVVDWGGWQTTLRSDGIASLDFLLISVREIVPPQ
;
A
#
# COMPACT_ATOMS: atom_id res chain seq x y z
N MET A 1 -3.41 11.19 1.29
CA MET A 1 -4.85 11.06 0.92
C MET A 1 -5.40 9.80 1.58
N HIS A 2 -6.58 9.89 2.19
CA HIS A 2 -7.26 8.75 2.80
C HIS A 2 -8.53 8.41 2.03
N VAL A 3 -8.81 7.12 1.85
CA VAL A 3 -10.02 6.56 1.22
C VAL A 3 -10.67 5.63 2.23
N HIS A 4 -11.93 5.90 2.57
CA HIS A 4 -12.69 5.15 3.56
C HIS A 4 -13.79 4.39 2.81
N ALA A 5 -13.70 3.07 2.79
CA ALA A 5 -14.58 2.24 1.95
C ALA A 5 -15.88 1.81 2.65
N SER A 6 -15.88 1.71 3.99
CA SER A 6 -16.99 1.13 4.78
C SER A 6 -17.84 2.15 5.55
N GLY A 7 -17.53 3.45 5.48
CA GLY A 7 -18.38 4.55 5.96
C GLY A 7 -18.60 4.67 7.49
N ASP A 8 -18.06 3.77 8.30
CA ASP A 8 -18.22 3.74 9.77
C ASP A 8 -17.00 4.36 10.48
N ILE A 9 -16.87 4.15 11.79
CA ILE A 9 -15.69 4.49 12.59
C ILE A 9 -14.83 3.25 12.83
N GLN A 10 -13.50 3.43 12.92
CA GLN A 10 -12.62 2.36 13.42
C GLN A 10 -12.90 2.09 14.90
N ARG A 11 -13.26 0.85 15.22
CA ARG A 11 -13.56 0.36 16.59
C ARG A 11 -12.50 -0.58 17.13
N PHE A 12 -11.83 -1.28 16.24
CA PHE A 12 -10.88 -2.34 16.55
C PHE A 12 -9.48 -1.99 16.04
N THR A 13 -8.53 -2.75 16.57
CA THR A 13 -7.11 -2.69 16.24
C THR A 13 -6.64 -4.11 16.04
N TRP A 14 -5.44 -4.27 15.47
CA TRP A 14 -4.79 -5.56 15.32
C TRP A 14 -4.68 -6.36 16.64
N ARG A 15 -4.76 -5.71 17.81
CA ARG A 15 -4.70 -6.34 19.13
C ARG A 15 -6.05 -6.81 19.67
N THR A 16 -7.15 -6.22 19.21
CA THR A 16 -8.46 -6.37 19.84
C THR A 16 -9.42 -7.24 19.04
N GLN A 17 -9.23 -7.34 17.71
CA GLN A 17 -10.04 -8.21 16.86
C GLN A 17 -9.31 -8.54 15.55
N HIS A 18 -9.42 -9.80 15.11
CA HIS A 18 -9.02 -10.22 13.77
C HIS A 18 -10.27 -10.38 12.90
N GLY A 19 -10.27 -9.78 11.72
CA GLY A 19 -11.38 -9.83 10.78
C GLY A 19 -11.60 -8.51 10.04
N PHE A 20 -11.78 -7.43 10.81
CA PHE A 20 -12.00 -6.05 10.33
C PHE A 20 -11.68 -5.04 11.43
N LEU A 21 -11.42 -3.77 11.06
CA LEU A 21 -11.06 -2.69 11.98
C LEU A 21 -12.26 -1.78 12.36
N GLY A 22 -13.24 -1.65 11.48
CA GLY A 22 -14.49 -0.91 11.70
C GLY A 22 -15.67 -1.85 11.77
N ASN A 23 -16.02 -2.48 10.63
CA ASN A 23 -17.14 -3.41 10.51
C ASN A 23 -16.90 -4.48 9.42
N PRO A 24 -17.75 -5.50 9.30
CA PRO A 24 -17.58 -6.58 8.30
C PRO A 24 -17.57 -6.15 6.82
N ALA A 25 -17.92 -4.91 6.50
CA ALA A 25 -17.86 -4.35 5.15
C ALA A 25 -16.52 -3.65 4.84
N ASP A 26 -15.57 -3.65 5.78
CA ASP A 26 -14.19 -3.22 5.53
C ASP A 26 -13.56 -4.07 4.42
N VAL A 27 -12.83 -3.41 3.52
CA VAL A 27 -12.22 -4.06 2.36
C VAL A 27 -11.03 -4.91 2.82
N ARG A 28 -11.10 -6.21 2.56
CA ARG A 28 -10.15 -7.22 3.01
C ARG A 28 -9.30 -7.68 1.85
N ASN A 29 -9.88 -8.42 0.89
CA ASN A 29 -9.19 -8.75 -0.34
C ASN A 29 -9.30 -7.55 -1.27
N GLN A 30 -8.25 -6.77 -1.35
CA GLN A 30 -8.29 -5.40 -1.85
C GLN A 30 -7.54 -5.24 -3.16
N GLU A 31 -8.12 -4.50 -4.10
CA GLU A 31 -7.39 -3.77 -5.12
C GLU A 31 -7.45 -2.27 -4.81
N PHE A 32 -6.28 -1.63 -4.71
CA PHE A 32 -6.13 -0.17 -4.62
C PHE A 32 -5.36 0.33 -5.85
N THR A 33 -6.05 1.04 -6.74
CA THR A 33 -5.49 1.63 -7.95
C THR A 33 -5.47 3.15 -7.88
N VAL A 34 -4.37 3.76 -8.30
CA VAL A 34 -4.25 5.21 -8.47
C VAL A 34 -3.23 5.53 -9.55
N PHE A 35 -3.48 6.55 -10.36
CA PHE A 35 -2.49 7.12 -11.24
C PHE A 35 -1.94 8.38 -10.60
N ALA A 36 -0.62 8.52 -10.55
CA ALA A 36 -0.01 9.67 -9.90
C ALA A 36 1.26 10.16 -10.62
N ARG A 37 1.54 11.45 -10.48
CA ARG A 37 2.75 12.14 -10.93
C ARG A 37 3.24 13.04 -9.81
N VAL A 38 4.51 12.90 -9.45
CA VAL A 38 5.13 13.71 -8.41
C VAL A 38 5.78 14.96 -9.01
N GLN A 39 5.78 16.05 -8.24
CA GLN A 39 6.39 17.33 -8.61
C GLN A 39 7.18 17.89 -7.42
N GLY A 40 8.33 18.52 -7.69
CA GLY A 40 9.17 19.17 -6.68
C GLY A 40 9.76 18.19 -5.66
N ILE A 41 10.57 17.23 -6.12
CA ILE A 41 11.31 16.34 -5.22
C ILE A 41 12.37 17.17 -4.47
N HIS A 42 12.14 17.42 -3.18
CA HIS A 42 13.03 18.22 -2.32
C HIS A 42 13.89 17.36 -1.39
N ASP A 43 13.52 16.10 -1.15
CA ASP A 43 14.37 15.12 -0.44
C ASP A 43 14.51 13.84 -1.27
N PRO A 44 15.52 13.76 -2.15
CA PRO A 44 15.75 12.57 -2.98
C PRO A 44 16.02 11.28 -2.19
N LYS A 45 16.44 11.37 -0.92
CA LYS A 45 16.71 10.19 -0.07
C LYS A 45 15.45 9.67 0.62
N ARG A 46 14.33 10.41 0.55
CA ARG A 46 13.03 10.01 1.09
C ARG A 46 11.89 10.01 0.07
N ALA A 47 12.13 10.51 -1.13
CA ALA A 47 11.15 10.63 -2.20
C ALA A 47 10.48 9.28 -2.52
N ALA A 48 9.21 9.17 -2.16
CA ALA A 48 8.45 7.92 -2.24
C ALA A 48 6.94 8.15 -2.37
N LEU A 49 6.26 7.19 -2.99
CA LEU A 49 4.83 6.97 -2.91
C LEU A 49 4.56 5.62 -2.27
N SER A 50 3.71 5.58 -1.24
CA SER A 50 3.34 4.34 -0.56
C SER A 50 1.82 4.15 -0.60
N LEU A 51 1.39 2.95 -1.00
CA LEU A 51 0.00 2.53 -0.94
C LEU A 51 -0.16 1.74 0.36
N LYS A 52 -0.85 2.32 1.35
CA LYS A 52 -1.19 1.65 2.61
C LYS A 52 -2.59 1.09 2.53
N ILE A 53 -2.77 -0.17 2.94
CA ILE A 53 -4.06 -0.88 2.90
C ILE A 53 -4.26 -1.70 4.16
N ARG A 54 -5.45 -2.28 4.29
CA ARG A 54 -5.88 -3.05 5.47
C ARG A 54 -5.72 -2.26 6.79
N GLY A 55 -5.65 -0.93 6.70
CA GLY A 55 -5.20 -0.06 7.79
C GLY A 55 -6.32 0.68 8.51
N GLY A 56 -5.93 1.40 9.56
CA GLY A 56 -6.77 2.31 10.32
C GLY A 56 -6.14 3.69 10.48
N ILE A 57 -6.45 4.36 11.59
CA ILE A 57 -6.04 5.72 11.91
C ILE A 57 -4.56 5.73 12.33
N HIS A 58 -3.78 6.64 11.75
CA HIS A 58 -2.39 6.89 12.15
C HIS A 58 -2.34 8.06 13.14
N THR A 59 -2.37 7.77 14.44
CA THR A 59 -2.29 8.78 15.51
C THR A 59 -1.45 8.28 16.67
N GLU A 60 -0.61 9.14 17.23
CA GLU A 60 0.22 8.78 18.41
C GLU A 60 -0.63 8.51 19.65
N SER A 61 -1.78 9.18 19.79
CA SER A 61 -2.69 9.03 20.93
C SER A 61 -3.38 7.66 21.03
N ALA A 62 -3.36 6.90 19.92
CA ALA A 62 -3.93 5.56 19.80
C ALA A 62 -3.12 4.78 18.75
N ALA A 63 -1.84 4.55 19.07
CA ALA A 63 -0.84 4.04 18.14
C ALA A 63 -1.28 2.75 17.41
N ASP A 64 -1.85 1.79 18.14
CA ASP A 64 -2.26 0.49 17.62
C ASP A 64 -3.40 0.58 16.58
N LYS A 65 -4.06 1.74 16.43
CA LYS A 65 -5.04 1.97 15.36
C LYS A 65 -4.44 1.95 13.96
N ALA A 66 -3.12 2.10 13.79
CA ALA A 66 -2.50 2.09 12.47
C ALA A 66 -2.79 0.78 11.74
N SER A 67 -2.50 -0.37 12.37
CA SER A 67 -2.92 -1.72 11.94
C SER A 67 -2.79 -1.97 10.44
N CYS A 68 -1.72 -1.53 9.77
CA CYS A 68 -1.66 -1.54 8.30
C CYS A 68 -0.38 -2.15 7.73
N ILE A 69 -0.46 -2.46 6.43
CA ILE A 69 0.70 -2.73 5.58
C ILE A 69 0.80 -1.72 4.46
N MET A 70 1.95 -1.68 3.79
CA MET A 70 2.16 -0.92 2.57
C MET A 70 3.17 -1.54 1.62
N LEU A 71 2.98 -1.25 0.33
CA LEU A 71 4.06 -1.34 -0.66
C LEU A 71 4.44 0.08 -1.12
N THR A 72 5.74 0.32 -1.18
CA THR A 72 6.32 1.63 -1.53
C THR A 72 6.99 1.57 -2.90
N PHE A 73 6.86 2.64 -3.70
CA PHE A 73 7.68 2.92 -4.86
C PHE A 73 8.49 4.21 -4.64
N GLN A 74 9.79 4.16 -4.84
CA GLN A 74 10.70 5.22 -4.42
C GLN A 74 11.86 5.42 -5.40
N ARG A 75 12.63 6.50 -5.19
CA ARG A 75 13.85 6.75 -5.98
C ARG A 75 14.94 5.74 -5.66
N SER A 76 15.82 5.44 -6.62
CA SER A 76 17.00 4.61 -6.41
C SER A 76 17.93 5.15 -5.31
N SER A 77 18.00 6.48 -5.15
CA SER A 77 18.80 7.18 -4.13
C SER A 77 18.37 6.92 -2.68
N THR A 78 17.24 6.25 -2.47
CA THR A 78 16.75 5.86 -1.14
C THR A 78 17.35 4.53 -0.64
N GLY A 79 18.09 3.80 -1.48
CA GLY A 79 18.76 2.54 -1.13
C GLY A 79 17.94 1.27 -1.42
N ALA A 80 16.66 1.40 -1.73
CA ALA A 80 15.80 0.38 -2.34
C ALA A 80 14.85 1.10 -3.33
N VAL A 81 14.22 0.44 -4.29
CA VAL A 81 13.15 1.09 -5.11
C VAL A 81 11.76 0.63 -4.72
N THR A 82 11.69 -0.43 -3.92
CA THR A 82 10.46 -0.99 -3.36
C THR A 82 10.72 -1.68 -2.03
N ARG A 83 9.70 -1.68 -1.18
CA ARG A 83 9.70 -2.33 0.13
C ARG A 83 8.28 -2.70 0.53
N PHE A 84 8.16 -3.78 1.28
CA PHE A 84 7.00 -4.04 2.13
C PHE A 84 7.22 -3.33 3.45
N GLY A 85 6.19 -2.66 3.95
CA GLY A 85 6.21 -2.00 5.24
C GLY A 85 5.03 -2.44 6.09
N GLN A 86 5.26 -2.60 7.38
CA GLN A 86 4.23 -2.90 8.36
C GLN A 86 4.26 -1.85 9.46
N GLU A 87 3.09 -1.34 9.80
CA GLU A 87 2.90 -0.32 10.82
C GLU A 87 1.65 -0.70 11.62
N LEU A 88 1.85 -1.55 12.62
CA LEU A 88 0.77 -1.97 13.50
C LEU A 88 0.54 -0.95 14.62
N ASP A 89 1.61 -0.33 15.14
CA ASP A 89 1.55 0.75 16.12
C ASP A 89 2.21 2.03 15.54
N HIS A 90 1.47 3.13 15.37
CA HIS A 90 2.03 4.40 14.86
C HIS A 90 2.98 5.08 15.88
N PRO A 91 4.16 5.59 15.48
CA PRO A 91 4.76 5.62 14.14
C PRO A 91 5.86 4.55 13.96
N LEU A 92 5.70 3.36 14.53
CA LEU A 92 6.67 2.28 14.45
C LEU A 92 6.50 1.50 13.15
N TYR A 93 7.55 1.53 12.33
CA TYR A 93 7.57 0.81 11.05
C TYR A 93 8.62 -0.28 11.04
N ASP A 94 8.22 -1.44 10.53
CA ASP A 94 9.13 -2.42 9.98
C ASP A 94 9.15 -2.33 8.46
N TYR A 95 10.30 -2.65 7.86
CA TYR A 95 10.45 -2.66 6.41
C TYR A 95 11.23 -3.89 5.97
N ILE A 96 10.70 -4.58 4.98
CA ILE A 96 11.41 -5.58 4.21
C ILE A 96 11.75 -4.97 2.85
N ARG A 97 13.05 -4.87 2.55
CA ARG A 97 13.50 -4.51 1.21
C ARG A 97 13.05 -5.59 0.24
N LEU A 98 12.44 -5.16 -0.86
CA LEU A 98 12.01 -6.04 -1.95
C LEU A 98 12.83 -5.73 -3.19
N GLU A 99 13.08 -6.75 -4.00
CA GLU A 99 13.74 -6.57 -5.30
C GLU A 99 12.68 -6.34 -6.38
N PRO A 100 12.87 -5.34 -7.26
CA PRO A 100 11.94 -5.06 -8.33
C PRO A 100 12.04 -6.12 -9.44
N GLN A 101 10.90 -6.54 -9.99
CA GLN A 101 10.82 -7.49 -11.12
C GLN A 101 11.28 -6.87 -12.45
N PHE A 102 11.39 -5.54 -12.53
CA PHE A 102 11.94 -4.81 -13.67
C PHE A 102 12.47 -3.44 -13.25
N PRO A 103 13.42 -2.86 -13.99
CA PRO A 103 13.98 -1.55 -13.63
C PRO A 103 12.92 -0.46 -13.77
N ALA A 104 12.56 0.14 -12.63
CA ALA A 104 11.79 1.35 -12.53
C ALA A 104 12.11 2.05 -11.20
N GLU A 105 12.06 3.38 -11.20
CA GLU A 105 12.18 4.20 -10.01
C GLU A 105 11.24 5.40 -10.12
N LEU A 106 10.99 6.07 -9.00
CA LEU A 106 10.18 7.28 -8.99
C LEU A 106 10.92 8.42 -9.70
N VAL A 107 10.33 8.96 -10.76
CA VAL A 107 10.89 10.09 -11.52
C VAL A 107 9.93 11.26 -11.47
N GLU A 108 10.46 12.46 -11.19
CA GLU A 108 9.68 13.70 -11.18
C GLU A 108 9.05 14.00 -12.54
N GLY A 109 7.83 14.50 -12.55
CA GLY A 109 7.11 14.87 -13.78
C GLY A 109 6.59 13.68 -14.60
N ARG A 110 6.89 12.43 -14.22
CA ARG A 110 6.39 11.23 -14.91
C ARG A 110 5.12 10.68 -14.26
N TRP A 111 4.13 10.36 -15.08
CA TRP A 111 2.96 9.62 -14.66
C TRP A 111 3.27 8.13 -14.48
N TYR A 112 2.77 7.56 -13.40
CA TYR A 112 2.77 6.12 -13.16
C TYR A 112 1.35 5.70 -12.79
N GLY A 113 0.93 4.54 -13.29
CA GLY A 113 -0.17 3.78 -12.71
C GLY A 113 0.36 2.93 -11.57
N PHE A 114 -0.31 2.96 -10.43
CA PHE A 114 -0.05 2.09 -9.29
C PHE A 114 -1.28 1.21 -9.05
N LYS A 115 -1.05 -0.08 -8.83
CA LYS A 115 -2.09 -1.01 -8.40
C LYS A 115 -1.53 -1.93 -7.34
N LEU A 116 -2.01 -1.76 -6.11
CA LEU A 116 -1.75 -2.68 -5.01
C LEU A 116 -2.89 -3.70 -4.93
N VAL A 117 -2.54 -4.97 -5.07
CA VAL A 117 -3.47 -6.10 -4.91
C VAL A 117 -3.06 -6.86 -3.65
N SER A 118 -3.99 -7.07 -2.73
CA SER A 118 -3.76 -7.84 -1.50
C SER A 118 -4.90 -8.82 -1.28
N TYR A 119 -4.59 -10.07 -1.02
CA TYR A 119 -5.62 -11.10 -0.83
C TYR A 119 -5.11 -12.23 0.05
N ASP A 120 -6.04 -12.82 0.78
CA ASP A 120 -5.80 -14.04 1.55
C ASP A 120 -5.56 -15.20 0.57
N THR A 121 -4.52 -16.00 0.82
CA THR A 121 -4.22 -17.16 -0.02
C THR A 121 -5.05 -18.38 0.41
N ALA A 122 -4.95 -19.48 -0.33
CA ALA A 122 -5.54 -20.76 0.09
C ALA A 122 -4.89 -21.33 1.37
N THR A 123 -3.67 -20.90 1.70
CA THR A 123 -3.01 -21.26 2.95
C THR A 123 -3.55 -20.35 4.07
N PRO A 124 -4.07 -20.92 5.17
CA PRO A 124 -4.52 -20.14 6.30
C PRO A 124 -3.42 -19.21 6.81
N LYS A 125 -3.77 -17.99 7.22
CA LYS A 125 -2.84 -17.01 7.80
C LYS A 125 -1.69 -16.59 6.88
N HIS A 126 -1.95 -16.61 5.57
CA HIS A 126 -1.07 -16.09 4.54
C HIS A 126 -1.81 -15.08 3.68
N VAL A 127 -1.20 -13.90 3.48
CA VAL A 127 -1.72 -12.81 2.66
C VAL A 127 -0.69 -12.45 1.61
N MET A 128 -1.08 -12.54 0.35
CA MET A 128 -0.25 -12.12 -0.77
C MET A 128 -0.44 -10.63 -1.04
N ASN A 129 0.64 -9.86 -1.08
CA ASN A 129 0.64 -8.44 -1.39
C ASN A 129 1.48 -8.19 -2.65
N ARG A 130 0.87 -7.58 -3.68
CA ARG A 130 1.49 -7.35 -4.99
C ARG A 130 1.33 -5.91 -5.43
N LEU A 131 2.44 -5.26 -5.75
CA LEU A 131 2.45 -3.96 -6.38
C LEU A 131 2.68 -4.15 -7.88
N TYR A 132 1.72 -3.69 -8.68
CA TYR A 132 1.82 -3.58 -10.12
C TYR A 132 2.04 -2.11 -10.50
N LEU A 133 2.86 -1.91 -11.54
CA LEU A 133 3.09 -0.59 -12.12
C LEU A 133 2.73 -0.58 -13.60
N ASP A 134 2.23 0.58 -14.05
CA ASP A 134 2.21 0.99 -15.44
C ASP A 134 3.10 2.23 -15.58
N THR A 135 4.28 2.09 -16.21
CA THR A 135 5.30 3.15 -16.30
C THR A 135 5.10 4.11 -17.48
N ASP A 136 4.09 3.85 -18.30
CA ASP A 136 3.65 4.71 -19.40
C ASP A 136 2.12 4.66 -19.50
N PRO A 137 1.42 5.15 -18.46
CA PRO A 137 0.05 4.76 -18.18
C PRO A 137 -1.01 5.34 -19.11
N PHE A 138 -0.68 6.36 -19.92
CA PHE A 138 -1.66 7.05 -20.76
C PHE A 138 -1.30 6.96 -22.23
N ASP A 139 -2.32 6.77 -23.08
CA ASP A 139 -2.19 6.95 -24.53
C ASP A 139 -2.16 8.44 -24.91
N HIS A 140 -2.01 8.73 -26.21
CA HIS A 140 -2.00 10.10 -26.73
C HIS A 140 -3.32 10.85 -26.51
N ALA A 141 -4.42 10.15 -26.22
CA ALA A 141 -5.72 10.72 -25.89
C ALA A 141 -5.92 10.89 -24.37
N GLY A 142 -4.91 10.59 -23.55
CA GLY A 142 -4.98 10.68 -22.09
C GLY A 142 -5.75 9.54 -21.43
N ARG A 143 -6.02 8.43 -22.13
CA ARG A 143 -6.75 7.28 -21.59
C ARG A 143 -5.80 6.26 -20.97
N PRO A 144 -6.18 5.60 -19.86
CA PRO A 144 -5.35 4.55 -19.26
C PRO A 144 -5.06 3.40 -20.24
N LYS A 145 -3.79 3.06 -20.43
CA LYS A 145 -3.37 1.89 -21.22
C LYS A 145 -3.61 0.57 -20.48
N ASN A 146 -3.55 0.58 -19.15
CA ASN A 146 -3.70 -0.60 -18.29
C ASN A 146 -2.64 -1.69 -18.55
N ASN A 147 -1.40 -1.30 -18.85
CA ASN A 147 -0.27 -2.21 -19.09
C ASN A 147 0.38 -2.65 -17.78
N TRP A 148 -0.43 -3.18 -16.86
CA TRP A 148 -0.02 -3.56 -15.52
C TRP A 148 1.05 -4.65 -15.54
N ARG A 149 2.21 -4.37 -14.95
CA ARG A 149 3.30 -5.34 -14.77
C ARG A 149 3.58 -5.50 -13.29
N LEU A 150 3.71 -6.74 -12.83
CA LEU A 150 4.11 -7.02 -11.45
C LEU A 150 5.48 -6.40 -11.21
N PHE A 151 5.57 -5.50 -10.24
CA PHE A 151 6.79 -4.79 -9.90
C PHE A 151 7.45 -5.37 -8.64
N SER A 152 6.66 -5.66 -7.61
CA SER A 152 7.15 -6.33 -6.40
C SER A 152 6.04 -7.10 -5.71
N GLU A 153 6.41 -8.08 -4.90
CA GLU A 153 5.47 -8.84 -4.09
C GLU A 153 6.08 -9.25 -2.76
N TYR A 154 5.20 -9.46 -1.78
CA TYR A 154 5.54 -10.00 -0.47
C TYR A 154 4.38 -10.84 0.05
N GLU A 155 4.70 -12.08 0.43
CA GLU A 155 3.79 -12.94 1.18
C GLU A 155 4.00 -12.69 2.68
N ASP A 156 3.00 -12.04 3.26
CA ASP A 156 2.89 -11.86 4.70
C ASP A 156 2.26 -13.12 5.29
N ALA A 157 2.87 -13.66 6.33
CA ALA A 157 2.48 -14.93 6.90
C ALA A 157 2.69 -14.91 8.41
N GLU A 158 1.81 -15.59 9.14
CA GLU A 158 1.95 -15.71 10.58
C GLU A 158 3.32 -16.30 10.93
N THR A 159 3.95 -15.77 11.98
CA THR A 159 5.33 -16.10 12.44
C THR A 159 6.47 -15.61 11.53
N ARG A 160 6.19 -15.05 10.35
CA ARG A 160 7.21 -14.42 9.51
C ARG A 160 7.51 -13.03 10.03
N SER A 161 8.60 -12.90 10.80
CA SER A 161 8.97 -11.63 11.38
C SER A 161 9.39 -10.58 10.34
N THR A 162 8.87 -9.36 10.47
CA THR A 162 9.35 -8.16 9.77
C THR A 162 10.38 -7.36 10.58
N GLY A 163 10.71 -7.84 11.79
CA GLY A 163 11.51 -7.13 12.80
C GLY A 163 10.80 -7.10 14.14
N ARG A 164 10.04 -6.04 14.40
CA ARG A 164 9.19 -5.86 15.58
C ARG A 164 7.92 -6.69 15.53
N TYR A 165 7.40 -6.96 14.33
CA TYR A 165 6.13 -7.64 14.14
C TYR A 165 6.35 -9.04 13.55
N SER A 166 5.46 -9.97 13.92
CA SER A 166 5.31 -11.30 13.30
C SER A 166 3.84 -11.65 13.07
N GLU A 167 2.98 -10.66 13.25
CA GLU A 167 1.52 -10.75 13.08
C GLU A 167 1.20 -10.51 11.61
N VAL A 168 0.47 -11.44 11.01
CA VAL A 168 -0.01 -11.30 9.63
C VAL A 168 -1.15 -10.31 9.58
N VAL A 169 -1.16 -9.44 8.59
CA VAL A 169 -2.23 -8.45 8.39
C VAL A 169 -3.35 -9.07 7.56
N ASP A 170 -4.13 -9.94 8.22
CA ASP A 170 -5.22 -10.73 7.64
C ASP A 170 -6.61 -10.18 8.00
N TRP A 171 -6.79 -8.87 8.06
CA TRP A 171 -8.09 -8.24 8.33
C TRP A 171 -8.53 -7.28 7.22
N GLY A 172 -9.81 -6.92 7.25
CA GLY A 172 -10.38 -5.82 6.47
C GLY A 172 -9.94 -4.47 7.03
N GLY A 173 -9.51 -3.57 6.14
CA GLY A 173 -9.11 -2.22 6.50
C GLY A 173 -10.25 -1.22 6.44
N TRP A 174 -10.29 -0.35 7.45
CA TRP A 174 -11.19 0.79 7.47
C TRP A 174 -10.68 1.95 6.59
N GLN A 175 -9.36 2.15 6.58
CA GLN A 175 -8.68 3.24 5.89
C GLN A 175 -7.62 2.73 4.91
N THR A 176 -7.68 3.21 3.68
CA THR A 176 -6.65 3.06 2.65
C THR A 176 -5.97 4.40 2.41
N THR A 177 -4.65 4.42 2.27
CA THR A 177 -3.88 5.67 2.20
C THR A 177 -2.91 5.68 1.02
N LEU A 178 -2.98 6.72 0.20
CA LEU A 178 -1.84 7.12 -0.63
C LEU A 178 -1.00 8.12 0.18
N ARG A 179 0.21 7.70 0.53
CA ARG A 179 1.18 8.52 1.24
C ARG A 179 2.28 8.95 0.28
N SER A 180 2.72 10.19 0.44
CA SER A 180 3.88 10.75 -0.24
C SER A 180 4.90 11.26 0.78
N ASP A 181 6.18 11.03 0.54
CA ASP A 181 7.29 11.55 1.34
C ASP A 181 8.31 12.22 0.43
N GLY A 182 8.98 13.28 0.90
CA GLY A 182 10.09 13.93 0.18
C GLY A 182 9.73 14.65 -1.13
N ILE A 183 8.44 14.92 -1.37
CA ILE A 183 7.93 15.62 -2.56
C ILE A 183 7.07 16.84 -2.16
N ALA A 184 7.06 17.88 -2.99
CA ALA A 184 6.31 19.11 -2.71
C ALA A 184 4.82 18.98 -3.07
N SER A 185 4.51 18.31 -4.18
CA SER A 185 3.13 18.10 -4.62
C SER A 185 2.95 16.82 -5.42
N LEU A 186 1.69 16.40 -5.51
CA LEU A 186 1.25 15.15 -6.12
C LEU A 186 0.03 15.43 -7.00
N ASP A 187 0.16 15.21 -8.29
CA ASP A 187 -0.99 15.08 -9.18
C ASP A 187 -1.50 13.64 -9.10
N PHE A 188 -2.82 13.46 -9.04
CA PHE A 188 -3.42 12.12 -9.02
C PHE A 188 -4.74 12.09 -9.79
N LEU A 189 -5.10 10.92 -10.31
CA LEU A 189 -6.40 10.68 -10.96
C LEU A 189 -6.80 9.20 -10.92
N LEU A 190 -8.08 8.95 -11.17
CA LEU A 190 -8.70 7.61 -11.24
C LEU A 190 -8.35 6.71 -10.05
N ILE A 191 -8.73 7.19 -8.86
CA ILE A 191 -8.57 6.45 -7.62
C ILE A 191 -9.67 5.41 -7.52
N SER A 192 -9.30 4.16 -7.26
CA SER A 192 -10.24 3.07 -7.03
C SER A 192 -9.77 2.21 -5.87
N VAL A 193 -10.66 1.98 -4.91
CA VAL A 193 -10.54 0.96 -3.87
C VAL A 193 -11.72 0.03 -4.02
N ARG A 194 -11.47 -1.27 -4.11
CA ARG A 194 -12.54 -2.28 -4.22
C ARG A 194 -12.13 -3.60 -3.61
N GLU A 195 -13.14 -4.31 -3.10
CA GLU A 195 -13.02 -5.73 -2.79
C GLU A 195 -12.84 -6.52 -4.10
N ILE A 196 -12.02 -7.56 -4.06
CA ILE A 196 -11.80 -8.49 -5.15
C ILE A 196 -12.04 -9.92 -4.70
N VAL A 197 -12.33 -10.79 -5.66
CA VAL A 197 -12.21 -12.23 -5.44
C VAL A 197 -10.74 -12.59 -5.56
N PRO A 198 -10.13 -13.28 -4.57
CA PRO A 198 -8.77 -13.77 -4.68
C PRO A 198 -8.56 -14.56 -5.98
N PRO A 199 -7.40 -14.41 -6.65
CA PRO A 199 -7.06 -15.26 -7.79
C PRO A 199 -7.10 -16.75 -7.38
N GLN A 200 -7.70 -17.59 -8.24
CA GLN A 200 -7.65 -19.05 -8.10
C GLN A 200 -6.28 -19.59 -8.49
#